data_AF-A0A960L7V7-F1
#
_entry.id   AF-A0A960L7V7-F1
#
_cell.length_a   1.000
_cell.length_b   1.000
_cell.length_c   1.000
_cell.angle_alpha   90.00
_cell.angle_beta   90.00
_cell.angle_gamma   90.00
#
_symmetry.space_group_name_H-M   'P 1'
#
loop_
_entity.id
_entity.type
_entity.pdbx_description
1 polymer ?
#
loop_
_entity_poly.entity_id
_entity_poly.type
_entity_poly.pdbx_seq_one_letter_code
_entity_poly.pdbx_strand_id
1 'polypeptide(L)'
;FERLISISGVGPRLARNILSGSSAAELVAALVAGDVARLQKTPGVGKKTAERIVLELKDKVADLAPGLPAVAAPPNVDADLVSALTNLGYRPKDAERAVEEAREALPEAAFHELLRASLKRLARV
;
A
#
# COMPACT_ATOMS: atom_id res chain seq x y z
N PHE A 1 -0.76 1.01 -10.28
CA PHE A 1 -1.83 0.59 -11.22
C PHE A 1 -3.13 0.31 -10.49
N GLU A 2 -3.14 -0.62 -9.53
CA GLU A 2 -4.35 -0.99 -8.75
C GLU A 2 -5.05 0.21 -8.10
N ARG A 3 -4.28 1.10 -7.46
CA ARG A 3 -4.82 2.35 -6.88
C ARG A 3 -5.55 3.22 -7.91
N LEU A 4 -5.08 3.29 -9.16
CA LEU A 4 -5.75 4.05 -10.23
C LEU A 4 -7.08 3.41 -10.64
N ILE A 5 -7.11 2.10 -10.87
CA ILE A 5 -8.34 1.41 -11.30
C ILE A 5 -9.38 1.28 -10.17
N SER A 6 -9.00 1.56 -8.92
CA SER A 6 -9.94 1.64 -7.79
C SER A 6 -10.84 2.88 -7.81
N ILE A 7 -10.50 3.87 -8.64
CA ILE A 7 -11.22 5.15 -8.72
C ILE A 7 -12.39 5.02 -9.70
N SER A 8 -13.56 5.50 -9.31
CA SER A 8 -14.73 5.51 -10.17
C SER A 8 -14.46 6.31 -11.46
N GLY A 9 -14.68 5.67 -12.62
CA GLY A 9 -14.44 6.26 -13.93
C GLY A 9 -13.01 6.11 -14.47
N VAL A 10 -12.11 5.42 -13.75
CA VAL A 10 -10.77 5.08 -14.22
C VAL A 10 -10.68 3.59 -14.54
N GLY A 11 -10.78 3.24 -15.82
CA GLY A 11 -10.64 1.86 -16.29
C GLY A 11 -9.19 1.45 -16.55
N PRO A 12 -8.92 0.14 -16.76
CA PRO A 12 -7.56 -0.39 -17.01
C PRO A 12 -6.82 0.30 -18.16
N ARG A 13 -7.54 0.62 -19.24
CA ARG A 13 -6.98 1.35 -20.40
C ARG A 13 -6.49 2.74 -20.01
N LEU A 14 -7.28 3.47 -19.24
CA LEU A 14 -6.94 4.82 -18.81
C LEU A 14 -5.79 4.79 -17.78
N ALA A 15 -5.85 3.87 -16.82
CA ALA A 15 -4.79 3.68 -15.84
C ALA A 15 -3.44 3.35 -16.50
N ARG A 16 -3.44 2.50 -17.54
CA ARG A 16 -2.24 2.22 -18.33
C ARG A 16 -1.73 3.47 -19.05
N ASN A 17 -2.60 4.24 -19.71
CA ASN A 17 -2.21 5.47 -20.39
C ASN A 17 -1.57 6.50 -19.44
N ILE A 18 -2.13 6.64 -18.23
CA ILE A 18 -1.58 7.53 -17.18
C ILE A 18 -0.16 7.08 -16.80
N LEU A 19 0.06 5.78 -16.59
CA LEU A 19 1.37 5.22 -16.24
C LEU A 19 2.37 5.20 -17.41
N SER A 20 1.90 5.25 -18.65
CA SER A 20 2.75 5.35 -19.84
C SER A 20 3.30 6.75 -20.08
N GLY A 21 2.67 7.80 -19.54
CA GLY A 21 3.05 9.19 -19.79
C GLY A 21 4.03 9.81 -18.79
N SER A 22 4.33 9.12 -17.69
CA SER A 22 5.21 9.61 -16.62
C SER A 22 5.73 8.44 -15.78
N SER A 23 6.90 8.60 -15.17
CA SER A 23 7.36 7.61 -14.18
C SER A 23 6.42 7.57 -12.97
N ALA A 24 6.40 6.44 -12.26
CA ALA A 24 5.59 6.30 -11.05
C ALA A 24 5.92 7.38 -10.01
N ALA A 25 7.20 7.69 -9.84
CA ALA A 25 7.69 8.74 -8.95
C ALA A 25 7.12 10.12 -9.28
N GLU A 26 7.17 10.52 -10.55
CA GLU A 26 6.65 11.81 -11.01
C GLU A 26 5.13 11.89 -10.89
N LEU A 27 4.44 10.80 -11.15
CA LEU A 27 2.99 10.73 -10.99
C LEU A 27 2.61 10.91 -9.52
N VAL A 28 3.29 10.24 -8.61
CA VAL A 28 3.05 10.39 -7.16
C VAL A 28 3.32 11.82 -6.73
N ALA A 29 4.44 12.43 -7.14
CA ALA A 29 4.74 13.82 -6.83
C ALA A 29 3.66 14.78 -7.33
N ALA A 30 3.15 14.57 -8.55
CA ALA A 30 2.06 15.36 -9.12
C ALA A 30 0.75 15.22 -8.33
N LEU A 31 0.42 14.00 -7.90
CA LEU A 31 -0.79 13.73 -7.09
C LEU A 31 -0.70 14.38 -5.72
N VAL A 32 0.45 14.27 -5.04
CA VAL A 32 0.69 14.88 -3.73
C VAL A 32 0.65 16.41 -3.81
N ALA A 33 1.26 17.00 -4.85
CA ALA A 33 1.24 18.43 -5.12
C ALA A 33 -0.13 18.95 -5.58
N GLY A 34 -1.08 18.07 -5.90
CA GLY A 34 -2.39 18.45 -6.40
C GLY A 34 -2.38 18.99 -7.83
N ASP A 35 -1.40 18.58 -8.65
CA ASP A 35 -1.22 19.07 -10.02
C ASP A 35 -2.22 18.38 -10.98
N VAL A 36 -3.46 18.88 -10.95
CA VAL A 36 -4.55 18.45 -11.83
C VAL A 36 -4.21 18.69 -13.31
N ALA A 37 -3.49 19.77 -13.63
CA ALA A 37 -3.16 20.13 -15.01
C ALA A 37 -2.24 19.10 -15.66
N ARG A 38 -1.32 18.51 -14.90
CA ARG A 38 -0.45 17.44 -15.39
C ARG A 38 -1.22 16.17 -15.75
N LEU A 39 -2.23 15.79 -14.96
CA LEU A 39 -3.09 14.65 -15.29
C LEU A 39 -3.95 14.90 -16.54
N GLN A 40 -4.43 16.14 -16.75
CA GLN A 40 -5.22 16.49 -17.93
C GLN A 40 -4.45 16.37 -19.25
N LYS A 41 -3.11 16.39 -19.21
CA LYS A 41 -2.28 16.16 -20.40
C LYS A 41 -2.35 14.71 -20.88
N THR A 42 -2.81 13.78 -20.05
CA THR A 42 -2.98 12.37 -20.45
C THR A 42 -4.22 12.22 -21.34
N PRO A 43 -4.07 11.62 -22.54
CA PRO A 43 -5.21 11.35 -23.42
C PRO A 43 -6.31 10.54 -22.74
N GLY A 44 -7.53 11.08 -22.73
CA GLY A 44 -8.70 10.49 -22.08
C GLY A 44 -8.92 10.90 -20.62
N VAL A 45 -8.07 11.76 -20.04
CA VAL A 45 -8.28 12.35 -18.72
C VAL A 45 -8.83 13.76 -18.86
N GLY A 46 -10.13 13.93 -18.59
CA GLY A 46 -10.77 15.25 -18.53
C GLY A 46 -10.64 15.92 -17.17
N LYS A 47 -11.06 17.19 -17.06
CA LYS A 47 -10.98 17.99 -15.83
C LYS A 47 -11.58 17.31 -14.60
N LYS A 48 -12.83 16.83 -14.70
CA LYS A 48 -13.51 16.14 -13.60
C LYS A 48 -12.78 14.86 -13.16
N THR A 49 -12.28 14.10 -14.11
CA THR A 49 -11.55 12.85 -13.83
C THR A 49 -10.20 13.15 -13.18
N ALA A 50 -9.47 14.16 -13.67
CA ALA A 50 -8.22 14.60 -13.07
C ALA A 50 -8.40 15.09 -11.62
N GLU A 51 -9.41 15.93 -11.36
CA GLU A 51 -9.74 16.42 -10.02
C GLU A 51 -10.09 15.25 -9.08
N ARG A 52 -10.90 14.31 -9.54
CA ARG A 52 -11.24 13.09 -8.78
C ARG A 52 -10.01 12.25 -8.48
N ILE A 53 -9.15 12.02 -9.47
CA ILE A 53 -7.92 11.23 -9.29
C ILE A 53 -7.04 11.87 -8.22
N VAL A 54 -6.80 13.18 -8.32
CA VAL A 54 -6.00 13.90 -7.32
C VAL A 54 -6.63 13.78 -5.93
N LEU A 55 -7.92 14.07 -5.79
CA LEU A 55 -8.60 14.06 -4.50
C LEU A 55 -8.57 12.67 -3.85
N GLU A 56 -8.87 11.61 -4.60
CA GLU A 56 -8.98 10.25 -4.05
C GLU A 56 -7.61 9.59 -3.84
N LEU A 57 -6.58 9.96 -4.61
CA LEU A 57 -5.26 9.34 -4.51
C LEU A 57 -4.26 10.10 -3.67
N LYS A 58 -4.39 11.42 -3.51
CA LYS A 58 -3.39 12.24 -2.81
C LYS A 58 -2.97 11.63 -1.48
N ASP A 59 -3.92 11.22 -0.65
CA ASP A 59 -3.65 10.60 0.64
C ASP A 59 -3.23 9.13 0.50
N LYS A 60 -3.79 8.43 -0.49
CA LYS A 60 -3.51 7.01 -0.73
C LYS A 60 -2.16 6.75 -1.37
N VAL A 61 -1.44 7.76 -1.88
CA VAL A 61 -0.11 7.58 -2.53
C VAL A 61 1.01 8.31 -1.81
N ALA A 62 0.72 8.99 -0.69
CA ALA A 62 1.71 9.72 0.08
C ALA A 62 2.84 8.83 0.61
N ASP A 63 2.55 7.55 0.87
CA ASP A 63 3.49 6.49 1.24
C ASP A 63 4.49 6.11 0.13
N LEU A 64 4.19 6.45 -1.12
CA LEU A 64 5.01 6.14 -2.30
C LEU A 64 5.87 7.32 -2.77
N ALA A 65 5.78 8.48 -2.12
CA ALA A 65 6.39 9.70 -2.61
C ALA A 65 7.93 9.68 -2.41
N PRO A 66 8.73 9.82 -3.47
CA PRO A 66 10.19 9.77 -3.36
C PRO A 66 10.71 11.03 -2.68
N GLY A 67 11.50 10.87 -1.62
CA GLY A 67 12.19 11.98 -0.94
C GLY A 67 11.37 12.71 0.12
N LEU A 68 10.09 12.38 0.30
CA LEU A 68 9.50 12.52 1.63
C LEU A 68 10.23 11.50 2.50
N PRO A 69 10.70 11.85 3.72
CA PRO A 69 10.93 10.78 4.68
C PRO A 69 9.60 10.05 4.66
N ALA A 70 9.63 8.75 4.34
CA ALA A 70 8.52 7.92 4.73
C ALA A 70 8.26 8.36 6.16
N VAL A 71 7.08 8.91 6.44
CA VAL A 71 6.56 8.75 7.79
C VAL A 71 6.40 7.24 7.83
N ALA A 72 7.52 6.57 8.10
CA ALA A 72 7.54 5.23 8.55
C ALA A 72 6.70 5.38 9.81
N ALA A 73 5.39 5.12 9.65
CA ALA A 73 4.66 4.50 10.73
C ALA A 73 5.66 3.50 11.30
N PRO A 74 6.04 3.65 12.58
CA PRO A 74 7.10 2.84 13.16
C PRO A 74 6.86 1.41 12.69
N PRO A 75 7.89 0.75 12.10
CA PRO A 75 7.70 -0.49 11.35
C PRO A 75 6.74 -1.36 12.14
N ASN A 76 5.53 -1.54 11.61
CA ASN A 76 4.50 -2.29 12.32
C ASN A 76 4.82 -3.75 12.05
N VAL A 77 5.81 -4.23 12.81
CA VAL A 77 6.34 -5.59 12.74
C VAL A 77 5.21 -6.61 12.77
N ASP A 78 4.14 -6.33 13.51
CA ASP A 78 2.99 -7.21 13.63
C ASP A 78 2.15 -7.24 12.34
N ALA A 79 1.90 -6.09 11.71
CA ALA A 79 1.22 -6.03 10.41
C ALA A 79 2.02 -6.70 9.28
N ASP A 80 3.35 -6.54 9.30
CA ASP A 80 4.25 -7.21 8.34
C ASP A 80 4.24 -8.72 8.54
N LEU A 81 4.21 -9.19 9.80
CA LEU A 81 4.11 -10.60 10.14
C LEU A 81 2.78 -11.21 9.68
N VAL A 82 1.65 -10.55 9.94
CA VAL A 82 0.33 -11.01 9.49
C VAL A 82 0.32 -11.13 7.97
N SER A 83 0.82 -10.11 7.26
CA SER A 83 0.91 -10.13 5.79
C SER A 83 1.77 -11.29 5.29
N ALA A 84 2.94 -11.52 5.91
CA ALA A 84 3.83 -12.63 5.55
C ALA A 84 3.16 -14.00 5.76
N LEU A 85 2.47 -14.19 6.88
CA LEU A 85 1.75 -15.43 7.19
C LEU A 85 0.56 -15.67 6.25
N THR A 86 -0.20 -14.62 5.90
CA THR A 86 -1.28 -14.76 4.92
C THR A 86 -0.75 -15.12 3.53
N ASN A 87 0.40 -14.58 3.13
CA ASN A 87 1.05 -14.93 1.86
C ASN A 87 1.58 -16.37 1.84
N LEU A 88 1.86 -16.97 3.00
CA LEU A 88 2.17 -18.40 3.16
C LEU A 88 0.92 -19.29 3.12
N GLY A 89 -0.28 -18.71 3.07
CA GLY A 89 -1.55 -19.43 2.94
C GLY A 89 -2.33 -19.60 4.25
N TYR A 90 -1.90 -18.98 5.35
CA TYR A 90 -2.67 -18.99 6.60
C TYR A 90 -3.87 -18.03 6.52
N ARG A 91 -4.98 -18.39 7.20
CA ARG A 91 -6.16 -17.53 7.26
C ARG A 91 -5.82 -16.25 8.05
N PRO A 92 -6.31 -15.07 7.65
CA PRO A 92 -6.00 -13.80 8.32
C PRO A 92 -6.21 -13.82 9.83
N LYS A 93 -7.36 -14.35 10.29
CA LYS A 93 -7.69 -14.46 11.72
C LYS A 93 -6.72 -15.36 12.51
N ASP A 94 -6.22 -16.43 11.89
CA ASP A 94 -5.27 -17.32 12.54
C ASP A 94 -3.89 -16.67 12.60
N ALA A 95 -3.49 -15.97 11.54
CA ALA A 95 -2.24 -15.22 11.48
C ALA A 95 -2.21 -14.09 12.52
N GLU A 96 -3.28 -13.29 12.63
CA GLU A 96 -3.44 -12.23 13.63
C GLU A 96 -3.26 -12.78 15.05
N ARG A 97 -4.01 -13.82 15.40
CA ARG A 97 -3.92 -14.47 16.73
C ARG A 97 -2.52 -15.00 17.02
N ALA A 98 -1.87 -15.65 16.04
CA ALA A 98 -0.54 -16.22 16.23
C ALA A 98 0.55 -15.14 16.36
N VAL A 99 0.37 -13.97 15.77
CA VAL A 99 1.27 -12.81 15.92
C VAL A 99 1.06 -12.16 17.27
N GLU A 100 -0.18 -11.95 17.69
CA GLU A 100 -0.54 -11.41 19.01
C GLU A 100 0.06 -12.27 20.14
N GLU A 101 -0.19 -13.58 20.14
CA GLU A 101 0.36 -14.50 21.15
C GLU A 101 1.90 -14.58 21.11
N ALA A 102 2.52 -14.34 19.95
CA ALA A 102 3.98 -14.30 19.82
C ALA A 102 4.56 -13.00 20.40
N ARG A 103 3.89 -11.87 20.17
CA ARG A 103 4.24 -10.55 20.68
C ARG A 103 4.09 -10.48 22.20
N GLU A 104 3.01 -11.02 22.74
CA GLU A 104 2.81 -11.10 24.20
C GLU A 104 3.91 -11.91 24.88
N ALA A 105 4.33 -13.02 24.26
CA ALA A 105 5.40 -13.85 24.79
C ALA A 105 6.79 -13.24 24.63
N LEU A 106 7.00 -12.43 23.60
CA LEU A 106 8.28 -11.81 23.25
C LEU A 106 8.09 -10.33 22.88
N PRO A 107 7.87 -9.44 23.86
CA PRO A 107 7.51 -8.04 23.60
C PRO A 107 8.54 -7.29 22.75
N GLU A 108 9.83 -7.51 23.01
CA GLU A 108 10.97 -6.82 22.37
C GLU A 108 11.62 -7.64 21.24
N ALA A 109 11.04 -8.78 20.86
CA ALA A 109 11.65 -9.63 19.85
C ALA A 109 11.63 -8.98 18.46
N ALA A 110 12.68 -9.27 17.70
CA ALA A 110 12.78 -8.83 16.31
C ALA A 110 11.83 -9.64 15.41
N PHE A 111 11.52 -9.11 14.22
CA PHE A 111 10.63 -9.73 13.23
C PHE A 111 10.89 -11.23 13.03
N HIS A 112 12.17 -11.61 12.87
CA HIS A 112 12.54 -12.99 12.59
C HIS A 112 12.21 -13.96 13.75
N GLU A 113 12.33 -13.50 14.99
CA GLU A 113 12.04 -14.30 16.18
C GLU A 113 10.54 -14.48 16.35
N LEU A 114 9.78 -13.41 16.15
CA LEU A 114 8.32 -13.43 16.16
C LEU A 114 7.76 -14.30 15.04
N LEU A 115 8.30 -14.21 13.83
CA LEU A 115 7.88 -15.05 12.71
C LEU A 115 8.03 -16.54 13.04
N ARG A 116 9.18 -16.95 13.59
CA ARG A 116 9.37 -18.33 14.06
C ARG A 116 8.36 -18.70 15.15
N ALA A 117 8.13 -17.79 16.11
CA ALA A 117 7.23 -18.03 17.24
C ALA A 117 5.76 -18.17 16.80
N SER A 118 5.30 -17.37 15.83
CA SER A 118 3.97 -17.43 15.24
C SER A 118 3.79 -18.69 14.39
N LEU A 119 4.76 -19.04 13.54
CA LEU A 119 4.73 -20.27 12.75
C LEU A 119 4.68 -21.52 13.65
N LYS A 120 5.44 -21.54 14.75
CA LYS A 120 5.42 -22.64 15.72
C LYS A 120 4.06 -22.83 16.39
N ARG A 121 3.30 -21.74 16.60
CA ARG A 121 1.93 -21.78 17.14
C ARG A 121 0.95 -22.32 16.11
N LEU A 122 1.02 -21.80 14.88
CA LEU A 122 0.16 -22.23 13.77
C LEU A 122 0.36 -23.70 13.39
N ALA A 123 1.59 -24.22 13.48
CA ALA A 123 1.90 -25.62 13.23
C ALA A 123 1.47 -26.58 14.36
N ARG A 124 1.02 -26.04 15.50
CA ARG A 124 0.53 -26.80 16.65
C ARG A 124 -1.00 -26.95 16.68
N VAL A 125 -1.69 -26.32 15.72
CA VAL A 125 -3.15 -26.36 15.55
C VAL A 125 -3.53 -27.45 14.56
#